data_AF-V8QQY6-F1
#
_entry.id   AF-V8QQY6-F1
#
_cell.length_a   1.000
_cell.length_b   1.000
_cell.length_c   1.000
_cell.angle_alpha   90.00
_cell.angle_beta   90.00
_cell.angle_gamma   90.00
#
_symmetry.space_group_name_H-M   'P 1'
#
loop_
_entity.id
_entity.type
_entity.pdbx_description
1 polymer ?
#
loop_
_entity_poly.entity_id
_entity_poly.type
_entity_poly.pdbx_seq_one_letter_code
_entity_poly.pdbx_strand_id
1 'polypeptide(L)'
;MLRLTLIIPVLLLLSACSDRQADERLRLSLQSDCIVTRGALLLSSQYVDKTALSTIRKECHAAYETLLQQVSTKALRAQQTEVYDSFQRAYRMKYSLHDVFDSLPPNAKNTYETLATTLFGLKKDETGL
;
A
#
# COMPACT_ATOMS: atom_id res chain seq x y z
N MET A 1 -47.77 9.48 -9.15
CA MET A 1 -46.37 9.93 -8.99
C MET A 1 -45.85 9.64 -7.57
N LEU A 2 -45.92 8.40 -7.10
CA LEU A 2 -45.58 8.03 -5.70
C LEU A 2 -44.56 6.87 -5.60
N ARG A 3 -43.90 6.53 -6.72
CA ARG A 3 -42.91 5.43 -6.78
C ARG A 3 -41.46 5.89 -6.91
N LEU A 4 -41.21 7.18 -7.16
CA LEU A 4 -39.86 7.70 -7.40
C LEU A 4 -39.13 8.15 -6.11
N THR A 5 -39.87 8.43 -5.03
CA THR A 5 -39.32 8.98 -3.78
C THR A 5 -38.65 7.93 -2.87
N LEU A 6 -38.80 6.64 -3.16
CA LEU A 6 -38.24 5.55 -2.35
C LEU A 6 -36.90 5.00 -2.87
N ILE A 7 -36.49 5.36 -4.09
CA ILE A 7 -35.27 4.84 -4.73
C ILE A 7 -34.02 5.64 -4.32
N ILE A 8 -34.20 6.94 -4.04
CA ILE A 8 -33.10 7.86 -3.69
C ILE A 8 -32.44 7.53 -2.33
N PRO A 9 -33.18 7.22 -1.24
CA PRO A 9 -32.54 6.88 0.03
C PRO A 9 -31.80 5.52 -0.02
N VAL A 10 -32.24 4.58 -0.86
CA VAL A 10 -31.58 3.28 -1.04
C VAL A 10 -30.24 3.44 -1.77
N LEU A 11 -30.18 4.28 -2.81
CA LEU A 11 -28.94 4.58 -3.55
C LEU A 11 -27.89 5.31 -2.69
N LEU A 12 -28.33 6.16 -1.76
CA LEU A 12 -27.43 6.87 -0.83
C LEU A 12 -26.87 5.95 0.28
N LEU A 13 -27.58 4.88 0.64
CA LEU A 13 -27.09 3.87 1.59
C LEU A 13 -26.10 2.87 0.94
N LEU A 14 -26.21 2.64 -0.37
CA LEU A 14 -25.30 1.77 -1.13
C LEU A 14 -23.92 2.39 -1.41
N SER A 15 -23.82 3.72 -1.45
CA SER A 15 -22.53 4.43 -1.68
C SER A 15 -21.66 4.51 -0.43
N ALA A 16 -22.24 4.38 0.77
CA ALA A 16 -21.51 4.39 2.04
C ALA A 16 -20.69 3.10 2.30
N CYS A 17 -20.98 2.01 1.58
CA CYS A 17 -20.22 0.76 1.58
C CYS A 17 -19.42 0.56 0.28
N SER A 18 -19.06 1.64 -0.42
CA SER A 18 -18.28 1.54 -1.64
C SER A 18 -16.79 1.38 -1.33
N ASP A 19 -16.25 0.18 -1.56
CA ASP A 19 -14.81 -0.10 -1.50
C ASP A 19 -13.97 0.82 -2.40
N ARG A 20 -14.60 1.46 -3.40
CA ARG A 20 -13.94 2.30 -4.39
C ARG A 20 -13.20 3.49 -3.79
N GLN A 21 -13.73 4.11 -2.74
CA GLN A 21 -13.05 5.24 -2.09
C GLN A 21 -11.85 4.76 -1.26
N ALA A 22 -11.95 3.58 -0.65
CA ALA A 22 -10.84 2.96 0.07
C ALA A 22 -9.73 2.47 -0.87
N ASP A 23 -10.10 1.92 -2.04
CA ASP A 23 -9.15 1.52 -3.09
C ASP A 23 -8.37 2.71 -3.62
N GLU A 24 -9.05 3.84 -3.84
CA GLU A 24 -8.40 5.05 -4.33
C GLU A 24 -7.40 5.62 -3.30
N ARG A 25 -7.75 5.60 -2.01
CA ARG A 25 -6.83 6.01 -0.93
C ARG A 25 -5.61 5.08 -0.86
N LEU A 26 -5.84 3.78 -0.93
CA LEU A 26 -4.76 2.78 -0.94
C LEU A 26 -3.82 3.00 -2.14
N ARG A 27 -4.38 3.21 -3.32
CA ARG A 27 -3.63 3.52 -4.54
C ARG A 27 -2.74 4.73 -4.36
N LEU A 28 -3.31 5.85 -3.89
CA LEU A 28 -2.57 7.09 -3.70
C LEU A 28 -1.47 6.94 -2.65
N SER A 29 -1.74 6.24 -1.55
CA SER A 29 -0.73 5.95 -0.51
C SER A 29 0.43 5.15 -1.09
N LEU A 30 0.15 4.01 -1.71
CA LEU A 30 1.18 3.12 -2.25
C LEU A 30 2.00 3.79 -3.36
N GLN A 31 1.35 4.58 -4.21
CA GLN A 31 2.07 5.36 -5.23
C GLN A 31 2.96 6.44 -4.62
N SER A 32 2.48 7.14 -3.59
CA SER A 32 3.29 8.12 -2.85
C SER A 32 4.51 7.46 -2.21
N ASP A 33 4.30 6.35 -1.49
CA ASP A 33 5.35 5.60 -0.82
C ASP A 33 6.39 5.08 -1.80
N CYS A 34 5.95 4.61 -2.97
CA CYS A 34 6.84 4.17 -4.04
C CYS A 34 7.70 5.32 -4.58
N ILE A 35 7.10 6.47 -4.87
CA ILE A 35 7.83 7.63 -5.39
C ILE A 35 8.86 8.12 -4.39
N VAL A 36 8.50 8.17 -3.11
CA VAL A 36 9.42 8.57 -2.04
C VAL A 36 10.56 7.55 -1.89
N THR A 37 10.24 6.26 -1.84
CA THR A 37 11.25 5.20 -1.64
C THR A 37 12.22 5.13 -2.82
N ARG A 38 11.71 5.05 -4.05
CA ARG A 38 12.55 5.05 -5.26
C ARG A 38 13.28 6.37 -5.46
N GLY A 39 12.64 7.50 -5.11
CA GLY A 39 13.28 8.81 -5.11
C GLY A 39 14.44 8.89 -4.12
N ALA A 40 14.28 8.37 -2.90
CA ALA A 40 15.33 8.29 -1.90
C ALA A 40 16.55 7.47 -2.38
N LEU A 41 16.31 6.39 -3.13
CA LEU A 41 17.38 5.60 -3.73
C LEU A 41 18.15 6.40 -4.81
N LEU A 42 17.48 7.30 -5.54
CA LEU A 42 18.14 8.19 -6.52
C LEU A 42 18.85 9.40 -5.90
N LEU A 43 18.44 9.83 -4.70
CA LEU A 43 18.99 11.00 -3.99
C LEU A 43 20.45 10.83 -3.50
N SER A 44 21.07 9.66 -3.69
CA SER A 44 22.54 9.56 -3.62
C SER A 44 23.24 10.30 -4.77
N SER A 45 22.52 10.65 -5.83
CA SER A 45 22.97 11.52 -6.92
C SER A 45 22.44 12.93 -6.72
N GLN A 46 23.32 13.93 -6.81
CA GLN A 46 23.13 15.30 -6.35
C GLN A 46 21.96 16.09 -6.97
N TYR A 47 21.23 15.58 -7.97
CA TYR A 47 20.07 16.23 -8.56
C TYR A 47 19.07 15.20 -9.12
N VAL A 48 17.89 15.09 -8.50
CA VAL A 48 16.74 14.44 -9.15
C VAL A 48 16.14 15.44 -10.14
N ASP A 49 16.52 15.33 -11.41
CA ASP A 49 15.90 16.12 -12.49
C ASP A 49 14.39 15.80 -12.60
N LYS A 50 13.59 16.76 -13.08
CA LYS A 50 12.15 16.59 -13.34
C LYS A 50 11.88 15.38 -14.25
N THR A 51 12.80 15.09 -15.17
CA THR A 51 12.76 13.89 -16.02
C THR A 51 12.81 12.62 -15.17
N ALA A 52 13.73 12.54 -14.20
CA ALA A 52 13.87 11.39 -13.30
C ALA A 52 12.62 11.19 -12.43
N LEU A 53 12.05 12.27 -11.87
CA LEU A 53 10.80 12.17 -11.10
C LEU A 53 9.62 11.68 -11.96
N SER A 54 9.55 12.12 -13.22
CA SER A 54 8.51 11.67 -14.15
C SER A 54 8.65 10.19 -14.49
N THR A 55 9.88 9.70 -14.64
CA THR A 55 10.20 8.29 -14.87
C THR A 55 9.80 7.45 -13.65
N ILE A 56 10.20 7.86 -12.44
CA ILE A 56 9.81 7.17 -11.19
C ILE A 56 8.29 7.05 -11.09
N ARG A 57 7.55 8.13 -11.38
CA ARG A 57 6.08 8.09 -11.32
C ARG A 57 5.50 7.06 -12.28
N LYS A 58 6.02 6.98 -13.50
CA LYS A 58 5.59 5.97 -14.50
C LYS A 58 5.92 4.56 -14.03
N GLU A 59 7.12 4.34 -13.52
CA GLU A 59 7.55 3.04 -12.99
C GLU A 59 6.72 2.61 -11.79
N CYS A 60 6.46 3.51 -10.84
CA CYS A 60 5.61 3.24 -9.68
C CYS A 60 4.17 2.92 -10.08
N HIS A 61 3.65 3.57 -11.12
CA HIS A 61 2.33 3.22 -11.65
C HIS A 61 2.32 1.82 -12.28
N ALA A 62 3.28 1.50 -13.14
CA ALA A 62 3.39 0.18 -13.76
C ALA A 62 3.61 -0.94 -12.72
N ALA A 63 4.44 -0.68 -11.72
CA ALA A 63 4.70 -1.59 -10.62
C ALA A 63 3.44 -1.81 -9.75
N TYR A 64 2.64 -0.76 -9.51
CA TYR A 64 1.36 -0.88 -8.83
C TYR A 64 0.37 -1.76 -9.60
N GLU A 65 0.23 -1.57 -10.91
CA GLU A 65 -0.63 -2.42 -11.75
C GLU A 65 -0.17 -3.89 -11.72
N THR A 66 1.15 -4.11 -11.73
CA THR A 66 1.73 -5.47 -11.62
C THR A 66 1.48 -6.07 -10.24
N LEU A 67 1.60 -5.30 -9.17
CA LEU A 67 1.31 -5.73 -7.80
C LEU A 67 -0.14 -6.22 -7.68
N LEU A 68 -1.09 -5.48 -8.27
CA LEU A 68 -2.51 -5.85 -8.20
C LEU A 68 -2.88 -7.12 -8.97
N GLN A 69 -2.04 -7.56 -9.91
CA GLN A 69 -2.20 -8.86 -10.57
C GLN A 69 -1.81 -10.02 -9.64
N GLN A 70 -0.98 -9.76 -8.63
CA GLN A 70 -0.44 -10.78 -7.72
C GLN A 70 -1.12 -10.76 -6.36
N VAL A 71 -1.52 -9.58 -5.89
CA VAL A 71 -2.06 -9.35 -4.55
C VAL A 71 -3.34 -8.51 -4.63
N SER A 72 -4.42 -9.02 -4.04
CA SER A 72 -5.67 -8.25 -3.96
C SER A 72 -5.53 -7.00 -3.08
N THR A 73 -6.28 -5.94 -3.39
CA THR A 73 -6.35 -4.74 -2.52
C THR A 73 -6.79 -5.08 -1.10
N LYS A 74 -7.68 -6.06 -0.92
CA LYS A 74 -8.06 -6.58 0.40
C LYS A 74 -6.87 -7.14 1.18
N ALA A 75 -6.01 -7.93 0.53
CA ALA A 75 -4.83 -8.49 1.17
C ALA A 75 -3.79 -7.41 1.52
N LEU A 76 -3.62 -6.41 0.66
CA LEU A 76 -2.77 -5.25 0.94
C LEU A 76 -3.26 -4.47 2.17
N ARG A 77 -4.57 -4.20 2.27
CA ARG A 77 -5.16 -3.54 3.45
C ARG A 77 -4.98 -4.38 4.70
N ALA A 78 -5.26 -5.67 4.62
CA ALA A 78 -5.08 -6.59 5.75
C ALA A 78 -3.63 -6.59 6.24
N GLN A 79 -2.66 -6.62 5.33
CA GLN A 79 -1.25 -6.54 5.67
C GLN A 79 -0.89 -5.20 6.37
N GLN A 80 -1.40 -4.07 5.87
CA GLN A 80 -1.19 -2.77 6.52
C GLN A 80 -1.79 -2.72 7.93
N THR A 81 -2.99 -3.28 8.11
CA THR A 81 -3.62 -3.41 9.43
C THR A 81 -2.79 -4.28 10.36
N GLU A 82 -2.31 -5.43 9.89
CA GLU A 82 -1.48 -6.33 10.70
C GLU A 82 -0.16 -5.67 11.13
N VAL A 83 0.48 -4.89 10.26
CA VAL A 83 1.69 -4.12 10.62
C VAL A 83 1.36 -3.07 11.67
N TYR A 84 0.27 -2.31 11.48
CA TYR A 84 -0.15 -1.29 12.44
C TYR A 84 -0.47 -1.90 13.81
N ASP A 85 -1.24 -2.98 13.85
CA ASP A 85 -1.62 -3.65 15.09
C ASP A 85 -0.40 -4.27 15.79
N SER A 86 0.52 -4.86 15.01
CA SER A 86 1.78 -5.39 15.52
C SER A 86 2.67 -4.28 16.07
N PHE A 87 2.75 -3.14 15.40
CA PHE A 87 3.46 -1.96 15.89
C PHE A 87 2.83 -1.44 17.18
N GLN A 88 1.51 -1.34 17.26
CA GLN A 88 0.81 -0.88 18.46
C GLN A 88 1.08 -1.81 19.66
N ARG A 89 1.15 -3.12 19.43
CA ARG A 89 1.53 -4.11 20.46
C ARG A 89 3.00 -3.94 20.88
N ALA A 90 3.91 -3.86 19.91
CA ALA A 90 5.34 -3.74 20.13
C ALA A 90 5.74 -2.45 20.85
N TYR A 91 5.18 -1.31 20.40
CA TYR A 91 5.42 0.01 20.96
C TYR A 91 5.08 0.08 22.46
N ARG A 92 3.94 -0.49 22.85
CA ARG A 92 3.52 -0.56 24.27
C ARG A 92 4.50 -1.36 25.13
N MET A 93 5.21 -2.31 24.52
CA MET A 93 6.15 -3.21 25.19
C MET A 93 7.61 -2.77 25.03
N LYS A 94 7.88 -1.63 24.36
CA LYS A 94 9.22 -1.14 24.01
C LYS A 94 10.04 -2.11 23.13
N TYR A 95 9.37 -2.93 22.33
CA TYR A 95 10.04 -3.80 21.36
C TYR A 95 10.55 -3.03 20.15
N SER A 96 11.49 -3.65 19.42
CA SER A 96 12.11 -3.07 18.23
C SER A 96 11.20 -3.21 17.00
N LEU A 97 11.46 -2.42 15.96
CA LEU A 97 10.75 -2.53 14.69
C LEU A 97 10.92 -3.90 14.02
N HIS A 98 12.02 -4.61 14.29
CA HIS A 98 12.25 -5.96 13.77
C HIS A 98 11.21 -6.96 14.31
N ASP A 99 10.89 -6.86 15.60
CA ASP A 99 9.90 -7.71 16.28
C ASP A 99 8.48 -7.54 15.71
N VAL A 100 8.20 -6.37 15.12
CA VAL A 100 6.92 -6.08 14.45
C VAL A 100 6.77 -6.91 13.17
N PHE A 101 7.82 -7.03 12.37
CA PHE A 101 7.78 -7.80 11.13
C PHE A 101 7.86 -9.31 11.39
N ASP A 102 8.64 -9.73 12.39
CA ASP A 102 8.76 -11.14 12.75
C ASP A 102 7.46 -11.75 13.27
N SER A 103 6.65 -10.96 13.97
CA SER A 103 5.37 -11.39 14.52
C SER A 103 4.21 -11.37 13.52
N LEU A 104 4.44 -10.94 12.27
CA LEU A 104 3.40 -10.95 11.25
C LEU A 104 2.99 -12.38 10.86
N PRO A 105 1.70 -12.62 10.57
CA PRO A 105 1.26 -13.91 10.05
C PRO A 105 1.88 -14.19 8.67
N PRO A 106 2.04 -15.47 8.27
CA PRO A 106 2.72 -15.84 7.02
C PRO A 106 2.16 -15.14 5.77
N ASN A 107 0.83 -14.98 5.69
CA ASN A 107 0.20 -14.29 4.57
C ASN A 107 0.54 -12.79 4.52
N ALA A 108 0.65 -12.13 5.67
CA ALA A 108 1.05 -10.73 5.74
C ALA A 108 2.53 -10.56 5.37
N LYS A 109 3.41 -11.48 5.82
CA LYS A 109 4.82 -11.52 5.39
C LYS A 109 4.95 -11.68 3.89
N ASN A 110 4.26 -12.66 3.29
CA ASN A 110 4.29 -12.89 1.85
C ASN A 110 3.75 -11.69 1.05
N THR A 111 2.68 -11.06 1.57
CA THR A 111 2.12 -9.84 0.97
C THR A 111 3.12 -8.68 1.02
N TYR A 112 3.80 -8.51 2.15
CA TYR A 112 4.85 -7.50 2.31
C TYR A 112 6.04 -7.77 1.38
N GLU A 113 6.51 -9.02 1.29
CA GLU A 113 7.61 -9.40 0.39
C GLU A 113 7.26 -9.08 -1.06
N THR A 114 6.05 -9.43 -1.50
CA THR A 114 5.57 -9.15 -2.87
C THR A 114 5.46 -7.65 -3.13
N LEU A 115 4.95 -6.88 -2.15
CA LEU A 115 4.88 -5.42 -2.22
C LEU A 115 6.27 -4.79 -2.26
N ALA A 116 7.19 -5.21 -1.41
CA ALA A 116 8.54 -4.69 -1.31
C ALA A 116 9.34 -4.95 -2.60
N THR A 117 9.25 -6.16 -3.14
CA THR A 117 9.97 -6.55 -4.35
C THR A 117 9.36 -5.93 -5.61
N THR A 118 8.03 -5.92 -5.73
CA THR A 118 7.36 -5.44 -6.95
C THR A 118 7.25 -3.92 -6.96
N LEU A 119 6.69 -3.32 -5.90
CA LEU A 119 6.39 -1.90 -5.87
C LEU A 119 7.66 -1.08 -5.60
N PHE A 120 8.42 -1.44 -4.57
CA PHE A 120 9.61 -0.67 -4.18
C PHE A 120 10.88 -1.09 -4.92
N GLY A 121 10.87 -2.24 -5.58
CA GLY A 121 12.03 -2.72 -6.35
C GLY A 121 13.18 -3.21 -5.46
N LEU A 122 12.89 -3.58 -4.21
CA LEU A 122 13.87 -4.16 -3.30
C LEU A 122 14.19 -5.59 -3.72
N LYS A 123 15.43 -6.01 -3.52
CA LYS A 123 15.77 -7.44 -3.65
C LYS A 123 15.18 -8.21 -2.48
N LYS A 124 14.97 -9.52 -2.68
CA LYS A 124 14.39 -10.37 -1.65
C LYS A 124 15.21 -10.37 -0.35
N ASP A 125 16.53 -10.40 -0.46
CA ASP A 125 17.48 -10.31 0.67
C ASP A 125 17.49 -8.94 1.37
N GLU A 126 16.99 -7.90 0.71
CA GLU A 126 16.88 -6.54 1.26
C GLU A 126 15.54 -6.32 2.00
N THR A 127 14.62 -7.29 1.98
CA THR A 127 13.30 -7.16 2.63
C THR A 127 13.31 -7.37 4.14
N GLY A 128 14.39 -7.92 4.69
CA GLY A 128 14.51 -8.18 6.13
C GLY A 128 13.56 -9.26 6.67
N LEU A 129 13.01 -10.10 5.78
CA LEU A 129 12.18 -11.27 6.06
C LEU A 129 12.95 -12.58 5.85
#